data_AF-A0A3M0MJH0-F1
#
_entry.id   AF-A0A3M0MJH0-F1
#
_cell.length_a   1.000
_cell.length_b   1.000
_cell.length_c   1.000
_cell.angle_alpha   90.00
_cell.angle_beta   90.00
_cell.angle_gamma   90.00
#
_symmetry.space_group_name_H-M   'P 1'
#
loop_
_entity.id
_entity.type
_entity.pdbx_description
1 polymer ?
#
loop_
_entity_poly.entity_id
_entity_poly.type
_entity_poly.pdbx_seq_one_letter_code
_entity_poly.pdbx_strand_id
1 'polypeptide(L)' 'MVRNNEQTNDNPPLDRWRVDEVLEPDRNLWGLPEIAQVAGVSVDTVRRWYQKTDAPISKPGGRYFSTRAALKSWLCAR' A
#
# COMPACT_ATOMS: atom_id res chain seq x y z
N MET A 1 -34.46 36.24 -11.32
CA MET A 1 -32.97 36.30 -11.32
C MET A 1 -32.47 35.09 -10.56
N VAL A 2 -31.84 34.17 -11.28
CA VAL A 2 -31.26 32.93 -10.74
C VAL A 2 -29.88 33.21 -10.13
N ARG A 3 -29.53 32.49 -9.06
CA ARG A 3 -28.25 31.78 -8.84
C ARG A 3 -28.20 31.23 -7.41
N ASN A 4 -28.57 29.95 -7.28
CA ASN A 4 -28.24 29.12 -6.12
C ASN A 4 -26.71 28.96 -6.08
N ASN A 5 -26.08 29.34 -4.97
CA ASN A 5 -24.67 29.04 -4.70
C ASN A 5 -24.60 27.64 -4.12
N GLU A 6 -24.61 26.63 -4.98
CA GLU A 6 -24.27 25.27 -4.59
C GLU A 6 -22.75 25.17 -4.57
N GLN A 7 -22.17 25.29 -3.37
CA GLN A 7 -20.80 24.90 -3.11
C GLN A 7 -20.70 23.40 -3.39
N THR A 8 -20.42 23.03 -4.63
CA THR A 8 -19.99 21.68 -5.00
C THR A 8 -18.65 21.46 -4.33
N ASN A 9 -18.72 20.89 -3.13
CA ASN A 9 -17.63 20.17 -2.51
C ASN A 9 -17.23 19.10 -3.54
N ASP A 10 -16.25 19.42 -4.39
CA ASP A 10 -15.60 18.50 -5.33
C ASP A 10 -14.72 17.54 -4.53
N ASN A 11 -15.35 16.86 -3.56
CA ASN A 11 -14.74 15.79 -2.83
C ASN A 11 -15.31 14.53 -3.49
N PRO A 12 -14.54 13.82 -4.32
CA PRO A 12 -15.01 12.61 -4.96
C PRO A 12 -15.56 11.66 -3.88
N PRO A 13 -16.64 10.91 -4.17
CA PRO A 13 -17.21 9.97 -3.20
C PRO A 13 -16.09 9.09 -2.66
N LEU A 14 -15.96 9.07 -1.32
CA LEU A 14 -14.99 8.24 -0.62
C LEU A 14 -15.28 6.78 -0.97
N ASP A 15 -14.63 6.28 -2.02
CA ASP A 15 -14.66 4.86 -2.29
C ASP A 15 -14.10 4.13 -1.06
N ARG A 16 -14.71 3.00 -0.71
CA ARG A 16 -14.27 2.17 0.43
C ARG A 16 -12.80 1.76 0.32
N TRP A 17 -12.19 1.92 -0.85
CA TRP A 17 -10.77 1.81 -1.09
C TRP A 17 -9.95 3.02 -0.60
N ARG A 18 -10.42 4.25 -0.87
CA ARG A 18 -9.75 5.50 -0.44
C ARG A 18 -9.74 5.69 1.07
N VAL A 19 -10.67 5.05 1.79
CA VAL A 19 -10.65 5.08 3.26
C VAL A 19 -9.52 4.24 3.86
N ASP A 20 -9.03 3.17 3.19
CA ASP A 20 -7.84 2.43 3.64
C ASP A 20 -6.57 3.27 3.41
N GLU A 21 -6.54 4.00 2.28
CA GLU A 21 -5.46 4.93 1.89
C GLU A 21 -5.29 6.12 2.86
N VAL A 22 -6.39 6.60 3.44
CA VAL A 22 -6.38 7.75 4.38
C VAL A 22 -6.18 7.32 5.84
N LEU A 23 -6.61 6.10 6.23
CA LEU A 23 -6.71 5.72 7.63
C LEU A 23 -5.45 5.04 8.19
N GLU A 24 -4.64 4.42 7.34
CA GLU A 24 -3.47 3.67 7.81
C GLU A 24 -2.18 4.41 7.44
N PRO A 25 -1.52 5.12 8.38
CA PRO A 25 -0.28 5.82 8.08
C PRO A 25 0.72 4.83 7.50
N ASP A 26 1.27 5.17 6.34
CA ASP A 26 2.22 4.35 5.58
C ASP A 26 3.36 3.91 6.50
N ARG A 27 3.30 2.65 6.95
CA ARG A 27 4.36 2.06 7.75
C ARG A 27 5.42 1.52 6.81
N ASN A 28 6.58 2.17 6.86
CA ASN A 28 7.81 1.69 6.27
C ASN A 28 8.22 0.36 6.95
N LEU A 29 8.32 -0.71 6.16
CA LEU A 29 8.75 -2.03 6.59
C LEU A 29 10.22 -2.22 6.20
N TRP A 30 11.08 -2.42 7.20
CA TRP A 30 12.53 -2.46 7.03
C TRP A 30 13.09 -3.85 7.26
N GLY A 31 12.95 -4.67 6.23
CA GLY A 31 13.56 -5.98 6.13
C GLY A 31 12.53 -7.05 5.82
N LEU A 32 13.03 -8.18 5.33
CA LEU A 32 12.20 -9.34 5.05
C LEU A 32 11.33 -9.79 6.23
N PRO A 33 11.77 -9.80 7.51
CA PRO A 33 10.91 -10.25 8.60
C PRO A 33 9.69 -9.35 8.81
N GLU A 34 9.84 -8.03 8.74
CA GLU A 34 8.69 -7.11 8.90
C GLU A 34 7.69 -7.25 7.75
N ILE A 35 8.20 -7.35 6.52
CA ILE A 35 7.38 -7.54 5.32
C ILE A 35 6.62 -8.88 5.40
N ALA A 36 7.30 -9.93 5.85
CA ALA A 36 6.72 -11.26 6.03
C ALA A 36 5.60 -11.28 7.09
N GLN A 37 5.82 -10.61 8.23
CA GLN A 37 4.82 -10.47 9.28
C GLN A 37 3.56 -9.75 8.78
N VAL A 38 3.73 -8.64 8.04
CA VAL A 38 2.60 -7.87 7.51
C VAL A 38 1.85 -8.62 6.42
N ALA A 39 2.56 -9.34 5.55
CA ALA A 39 1.94 -10.17 4.52
C ALA A 39 1.39 -11.51 5.06
N GLY A 40 1.69 -11.88 6.30
CA GLY A 40 1.29 -13.17 6.88
C GLY A 40 1.96 -14.37 6.20
N VAL A 41 3.12 -14.18 5.57
CA VAL A 41 3.85 -15.22 4.84
C VAL A 41 5.24 -15.44 5.45
N SER A 42 5.95 -16.47 4.98
CA SER A 42 7.34 -16.69 5.38
C SER A 42 8.31 -15.72 4.70
N VAL A 43 9.43 -15.43 5.37
CA VAL A 43 10.54 -14.62 4.82
C VAL A 43 11.05 -15.15 3.47
N ASP A 44 11.09 -16.48 3.30
CA ASP A 44 11.48 -17.10 2.02
C ASP A 44 10.49 -16.78 0.89
N THR A 45 9.19 -16.74 1.19
CA THR A 45 8.14 -16.33 0.26
C THR A 45 8.32 -14.88 -0.16
N VAL A 46 8.60 -13.97 0.78
CA VAL A 46 8.90 -12.55 0.48
C VAL A 46 10.14 -12.42 -0.40
N ARG A 47 11.20 -13.19 -0.09
CA ARG A 47 12.41 -13.21 -0.91
C ARG A 47 12.14 -13.73 -2.33
N ARG A 48 11.29 -14.75 -2.47
CA ARG A 48 10.84 -15.26 -3.76
C ARG A 48 10.03 -14.22 -4.53
N TRP A 49 9.14 -13.48 -3.87
CA TRP A 49 8.37 -12.39 -4.50
C TRP A 49 9.30 -11.33 -5.07
N TYR A 50 10.32 -10.89 -4.32
CA TYR A 50 11.33 -9.96 -4.81
C TYR A 50 12.09 -10.48 -6.06
N GLN A 51 12.35 -11.78 -6.16
CA GLN A 51 13.11 -12.35 -7.28
C GLN A 51 12.26 -12.73 -8.48
N LYS A 52 11.01 -13.14 -8.28
CA LYS A 52 10.16 -13.77 -9.30
C LYS A 52 8.93 -12.96 -9.65
N THR A 53 8.67 -11.87 -8.95
CA THR A 53 7.43 -11.11 -9.13
C THR A 53 7.70 -9.61 -9.04
N ASP A 54 6.79 -8.83 -9.62
CA ASP A 54 6.78 -7.36 -9.51
C ASP A 54 6.20 -6.93 -8.15
N ALA A 55 6.76 -7.49 -7.07
CA ALA A 55 6.35 -7.10 -5.73
C ALA A 55 6.93 -5.71 -5.41
N PRO A 56 6.22 -4.86 -4.65
CA PRO A 56 6.67 -3.52 -4.27
C PRO A 56 7.74 -3.57 -3.17
N ILE A 57 8.78 -4.37 -3.37
CA ILE A 57 9.89 -4.59 -2.46
C ILE A 57 11.13 -3.99 -3.13
N SER A 58 11.60 -2.87 -2.58
CA SER A 58 12.84 -2.22 -2.99
C SER A 58 14.02 -2.69 -2.14
N LYS A 59 15.24 -2.56 -2.69
CA LYS A 59 16.48 -2.90 -1.96
C LYS A 59 17.49 -1.74 -1.95
N PRO A 60 17.18 -0.57 -1.36
CA PRO A 60 18.12 0.53 -1.28
C PRO A 60 19.28 0.16 -0.33
N GLY A 61 20.52 0.22 -0.83
CA GLY A 61 21.72 0.01 -0.01
C GLY A 61 21.88 -1.41 0.55
N GLY A 62 21.22 -2.41 -0.04
CA GLY A 62 21.39 -3.82 0.36
C GLY A 62 20.34 -4.34 1.35
N ARG A 63 19.47 -3.49 1.89
CA ARG A 63 18.39 -3.87 2.82
C ARG A 63 17.05 -3.90 2.10
N TYR A 64 16.24 -4.92 2.38
CA TYR A 64 14.88 -5.02 1.84
C TYR A 64 13.99 -3.98 2.51
N PHE A 65 13.24 -3.26 1.68
CA PHE A 65 12.33 -2.20 2.08
C PHE A 65 11.02 -2.36 1.32
N SER A 66 9.90 -2.22 2.00
CA SER A 66 8.59 -2.15 1.37
C SER A 66 7.68 -1.29 2.23
N THR A 67 6.63 -0.74 1.65
CA THR A 67 5.61 -0.02 2.42
C THR A 67 4.39 -0.91 2.59
N ARG A 68 3.79 -0.87 3.79
CA ARG A 68 2.60 -1.68 4.08
C ARG A 68 1.46 -1.39 3.10
N ALA A 69 1.26 -0.12 2.72
CA ALA A 69 0.21 0.26 1.77
C ALA A 69 0.46 -0.33 0.38
N ALA A 70 1.69 -0.22 -0.15
CA ALA A 70 2.01 -0.79 -1.46
C ALA A 70 1.89 -2.32 -1.44
N LEU A 71 2.37 -2.98 -0.38
CA LEU A 71 2.28 -4.43 -0.22
C LEU A 71 0.83 -4.91 -0.13
N LYS A 72 -0.02 -4.25 0.66
CA LYS A 72 -1.45 -4.55 0.74
C LYS A 72 -2.16 -4.33 -0.60
N SER A 73 -1.90 -3.20 -1.26
CA SER A 73 -2.49 -2.88 -2.56
C SER A 73 -2.12 -3.94 -3.61
N TRP A 74 -0.86 -4.36 -3.63
CA TRP A 74 -0.38 -5.44 -4.48
C TRP A 74 -1.03 -6.80 -4.16
N LEU A 75 -1.21 -7.13 -2.88
CA LEU A 75 -1.90 -8.35 -2.46
C LEU A 75 -3.39 -8.33 -2.83
N CYS A 76 -4.04 -7.17 -2.75
CA CYS A 76 -5.47 -7.04 -3.06
C CYS A 76 -5.76 -6.93 -4.57
N ALA A 77 -4.78 -6.51 -5.38
CA ALA A 77 -4.88 -6.48 -6.84
C ALA A 77 -4.76 -7.87 -7.50
N ARG A 78 -4.53 -8.93 -6.71
CA ARG A 78 -4.35 -10.31 -7.14
C ARG A 78 -5.51 -11.20 -6.71
#